data_AF-A0A7S4AXL2-F1
#
_entry.id   AF-A0A7S4AXL2-F1
#
_cell.length_a   1.000
_cell.length_b   1.000
_cell.length_c   1.000
_cell.angle_alpha   90.00
_cell.angle_beta   90.00
_cell.angle_gamma   90.00
#
_symmetry.space_group_name_H-M   'P 1'
#
loop_
_entity.id
_entity.type
_entity.pdbx_description
1 polymer ?
#
loop_
_entity_poly.entity_id
_entity_poly.type
_entity_poly.pdbx_seq_one_letter_code
_entity_poly.pdbx_strand_id
1 'polypeptide(L)'
;MPNNIFSASCQFVIALALATLSICDGLQIAIAGGTGNLGRLLLPKLVDHDVTVLTRNSFLASAPNKVTEVFGYLGKGFLKKHPHVTLRDWDGGDLLDIVGSDFLGWQEDALKNADVVVHMCGGYTEQREMATERLIRESFQFNKGAVHIAINPIEEEIPYISPGMVTVKTKRIQKCEDMVRENCSNSRCLRLEAFKREEACEEIFKTIQSLV
;
A
#
# COMPACT_ATOMS: atom_id res chain seq x y z
N MET A 1 61.74 14.47 -18.62
CA MET A 1 60.63 13.51 -18.65
C MET A 1 59.90 13.61 -17.32
N PRO A 2 58.64 14.06 -17.27
CA PRO A 2 57.91 14.14 -16.01
C PRO A 2 57.37 12.76 -15.63
N ASN A 3 57.60 12.39 -14.36
CA ASN A 3 57.07 11.18 -13.76
C ASN A 3 55.55 11.33 -13.55
N ASN A 4 54.76 10.55 -14.28
CA ASN A 4 53.33 10.38 -14.03
C ASN A 4 53.14 9.52 -12.77
N ILE A 5 53.13 10.16 -11.60
CA ILE A 5 52.64 9.57 -10.35
C ILE A 5 51.19 10.06 -10.18
N PHE A 6 50.30 9.65 -11.07
CA PHE A 6 48.87 9.77 -10.83
C PHE A 6 48.43 8.58 -9.97
N SER A 7 48.59 8.77 -8.65
CA SER A 7 47.67 8.37 -7.58
C SER A 7 46.76 7.16 -7.83
N ALA A 8 47.33 5.96 -7.71
CA ALA A 8 46.55 4.72 -7.58
C ALA A 8 45.63 4.73 -6.34
N SER A 9 45.95 5.56 -5.35
CA SER A 9 45.16 5.79 -4.14
C SER A 9 43.85 6.55 -4.40
N CYS A 10 43.73 7.31 -5.48
CA CYS A 10 42.48 8.01 -5.82
C CYS A 10 41.43 7.09 -6.46
N GLN A 11 41.87 6.08 -7.22
CA GLN A 11 40.96 5.11 -7.86
C GLN A 11 40.30 4.15 -6.86
N PHE A 12 41.00 3.78 -5.78
CA PHE A 12 40.44 2.91 -4.74
C PHE A 12 39.37 3.60 -3.88
N VAL A 13 39.51 4.90 -3.62
CA VAL A 13 38.55 5.65 -2.80
C VAL A 13 37.23 5.87 -3.55
N ILE A 14 37.26 6.03 -4.87
CA ILE A 14 36.05 6.16 -5.71
C ILE A 14 35.28 4.83 -5.78
N ALA A 15 35.98 3.69 -5.88
CA ALA A 15 35.34 2.37 -5.91
C ALA A 15 34.67 2.01 -4.57
N LEU A 16 35.26 2.42 -3.44
CA LEU A 16 34.66 2.21 -2.12
C LEU A 16 33.47 3.16 -1.88
N ALA A 17 33.54 4.41 -2.34
CA ALA A 17 32.43 5.37 -2.27
C ALA A 17 31.22 4.96 -3.14
N LEU A 18 31.47 4.30 -4.29
CA LEU A 18 30.44 3.71 -5.14
C LEU A 18 29.85 2.43 -4.55
N ALA A 19 30.60 1.69 -3.72
CA ALA A 19 30.10 0.52 -2.99
C ALA A 19 29.30 0.89 -1.72
N THR A 20 29.45 2.12 -1.22
CA THR A 20 28.66 2.69 -0.12
C THR A 20 27.52 3.60 -0.59
N LEU A 21 27.30 3.73 -1.90
CA LEU A 21 25.99 4.16 -2.39
C LEU A 21 25.04 3.05 -2.01
N SER A 22 24.48 3.20 -0.80
CA SER A 22 23.43 2.40 -0.25
C SER A 22 22.50 2.05 -1.40
N ILE A 23 22.43 0.75 -1.72
CA ILE A 23 21.22 0.22 -2.34
C ILE A 23 20.15 0.73 -1.39
N CYS A 24 19.35 1.69 -1.85
CA CYS A 24 18.25 2.17 -1.06
C CYS A 24 17.34 0.96 -0.92
N ASP A 25 17.35 0.32 0.25
CA ASP A 25 16.47 -0.81 0.50
C ASP A 25 15.05 -0.31 0.22
N GLY A 26 14.36 -1.00 -0.69
CA GLY A 26 12.99 -0.66 -1.03
C GLY A 26 12.13 -0.72 0.23
N LEU A 27 11.14 0.17 0.32
CA LEU A 27 10.20 0.14 1.43
C LEU A 27 9.42 -1.18 1.47
N GLN A 28 9.06 -1.63 2.65
CA GLN A 28 8.08 -2.68 2.88
C GLN A 28 6.69 -2.04 3.01
N ILE A 29 5.84 -2.25 2.00
CA ILE A 29 4.56 -1.55 1.86
C ILE A 29 3.41 -2.54 1.96
N ALA A 30 2.53 -2.37 2.95
CA ALA A 30 1.24 -3.06 3.00
C ALA A 30 0.15 -2.18 2.36
N ILE A 31 -0.64 -2.72 1.43
CA ILE A 31 -1.71 -1.98 0.74
C ILE A 31 -3.04 -2.69 0.88
N ALA A 32 -3.95 -2.09 1.62
CA ALA A 32 -5.35 -2.48 1.64
C ALA A 32 -6.14 -1.78 0.53
N GLY A 33 -6.93 -2.54 -0.24
CA GLY A 33 -7.64 -2.01 -1.41
C GLY A 33 -6.80 -1.91 -2.68
N GLY A 34 -5.59 -2.50 -2.68
CA GLY A 34 -4.68 -2.53 -3.84
C GLY A 34 -5.22 -3.29 -5.06
N THR A 35 -6.33 -4.02 -4.93
CA THR A 35 -7.00 -4.70 -6.06
C THR A 35 -7.89 -3.78 -6.89
N GLY A 36 -8.19 -2.57 -6.41
CA GLY A 36 -9.04 -1.60 -7.10
C GLY A 36 -8.37 -0.88 -8.28
N ASN A 37 -9.11 0.02 -8.93
CA ASN A 37 -8.63 0.75 -10.11
C ASN A 37 -7.38 1.61 -9.85
N LEU A 38 -7.28 2.25 -8.68
CA LEU A 38 -6.08 3.00 -8.31
C LEU A 38 -4.88 2.08 -8.06
N GLY A 39 -5.10 0.92 -7.42
CA GLY A 39 -4.05 -0.08 -7.22
C GLY A 39 -3.46 -0.61 -8.52
N ARG A 40 -4.28 -0.78 -9.56
CA ARG A 40 -3.83 -1.12 -10.91
C ARG A 40 -2.82 -0.13 -11.50
N LEU A 41 -2.95 1.15 -11.19
CA LEU A 41 -2.04 2.19 -11.66
C LEU A 41 -0.83 2.36 -10.73
N LEU A 42 -1.03 2.14 -9.44
CA LEU A 42 -0.02 2.37 -8.40
C LEU A 42 1.00 1.23 -8.30
N LEU A 43 0.56 -0.02 -8.33
CA LEU A 43 1.46 -1.18 -8.12
C LEU A 43 2.62 -1.25 -9.12
N PRO A 44 2.45 -0.97 -10.43
CA PRO A 44 3.57 -0.89 -11.36
C PRO A 44 4.61 0.20 -11.03
N LYS A 45 4.25 1.22 -10.25
CA LYS A 45 5.17 2.27 -9.80
C LYS A 45 5.93 1.89 -8.54
N LEU A 46 5.43 0.92 -7.77
CA LEU A 46 6.01 0.46 -6.52
C LEU A 46 6.87 -0.81 -6.70
N VAL A 47 7.34 -1.08 -7.92
CA VAL A 47 8.04 -2.33 -8.25
C VAL A 47 9.45 -2.44 -7.66
N ASP A 48 10.01 -1.30 -7.26
CA ASP A 48 11.31 -1.21 -6.56
C ASP A 48 11.14 -1.34 -5.03
N HIS A 49 9.96 -1.76 -4.57
CA HIS A 49 9.59 -1.95 -3.17
C HIS A 49 9.05 -3.36 -2.94
N ASP A 50 9.11 -3.83 -1.70
CA ASP A 50 8.46 -5.06 -1.28
C ASP A 50 7.00 -4.74 -0.92
N VAL A 51 6.06 -5.15 -1.76
CA VAL A 51 4.64 -4.77 -1.64
C VAL A 51 3.79 -5.97 -1.27
N THR A 52 3.07 -5.90 -0.16
CA THR A 52 2.04 -6.86 0.22
C THR A 52 0.66 -6.26 -0.01
N VAL A 53 -0.07 -6.78 -1.00
CA VAL A 53 -1.44 -6.38 -1.29
C VAL A 53 -2.42 -7.21 -0.47
N LEU A 54 -3.16 -6.54 0.40
CA LEU A 54 -4.20 -7.13 1.24
C LEU A 54 -5.51 -7.20 0.44
N THR A 55 -5.94 -8.41 0.11
CA THR A 55 -7.10 -8.68 -0.75
C THR A 55 -8.19 -9.40 0.02
N ARG A 56 -9.45 -9.00 -0.19
CA ARG A 56 -10.61 -9.72 0.35
C ARG A 56 -10.99 -10.95 -0.48
N ASN A 57 -10.17 -11.35 -1.46
CA ASN A 57 -10.44 -12.48 -2.34
C ASN A 57 -9.42 -13.59 -2.07
N SER A 58 -9.85 -14.61 -1.34
CA SER A 58 -9.04 -15.77 -0.94
C SER A 58 -8.52 -16.57 -2.13
N PHE A 59 -9.28 -16.65 -3.23
CA PHE A 59 -8.86 -17.31 -4.47
C PHE A 59 -7.74 -16.53 -5.18
N LEU A 60 -7.83 -15.19 -5.20
CA LEU A 60 -6.78 -14.33 -5.74
C LEU A 60 -5.49 -14.44 -4.92
N ALA A 61 -5.59 -14.51 -3.59
CA ALA A 61 -4.43 -14.69 -2.73
C ALA A 61 -3.77 -16.08 -2.86
N SER A 62 -4.57 -17.15 -2.91
CA SER A 62 -4.07 -18.53 -2.89
C SER A 62 -3.72 -19.10 -4.27
N ALA A 63 -4.39 -18.65 -5.32
CA ALA A 63 -4.24 -19.16 -6.68
C ALA A 63 -4.30 -18.04 -7.74
N PRO A 64 -3.35 -17.09 -7.74
CA PRO A 64 -3.33 -15.94 -8.65
C PRO A 64 -3.25 -16.31 -10.14
N ASN A 65 -2.96 -17.58 -10.45
CA ASN A 65 -2.95 -18.14 -11.80
C ASN A 65 -4.32 -18.59 -12.31
N LYS A 66 -5.35 -18.66 -11.45
CA LYS A 66 -6.72 -19.10 -11.79
C LYS A 66 -7.73 -17.96 -11.80
N VAL A 67 -7.25 -16.72 -11.77
CA VAL A 67 -8.05 -15.52 -11.54
C VAL A 67 -8.74 -15.08 -12.82
N THR A 68 -9.98 -14.60 -12.70
CA THR A 68 -10.81 -14.07 -13.80
C THR A 68 -10.27 -12.74 -14.34
N GLU A 69 -10.75 -12.31 -15.51
CA GLU A 69 -10.30 -11.07 -16.18
C GLU A 69 -10.34 -9.82 -15.28
N VAL A 70 -11.28 -9.75 -14.34
CA VAL A 70 -11.48 -8.62 -13.42
C VAL A 70 -10.23 -8.28 -12.59
N PHE A 71 -9.49 -9.29 -12.15
CA PHE A 71 -8.23 -9.11 -11.42
C PHE A 71 -7.02 -9.64 -12.21
N GLY A 72 -7.19 -9.92 -13.51
CA GLY A 72 -6.15 -10.49 -14.36
C GLY A 72 -4.88 -9.64 -14.43
N TYR A 73 -4.99 -8.33 -14.16
CA TYR A 73 -3.84 -7.43 -14.08
C TYR A 73 -2.91 -7.73 -12.88
N LEU A 74 -3.44 -8.30 -11.78
CA LEU A 74 -2.67 -8.80 -10.62
C LEU A 74 -2.48 -10.32 -10.66
N GLY A 75 -2.69 -10.95 -11.81
CA GLY A 75 -2.54 -12.39 -11.98
C GLY A 75 -1.08 -12.84 -12.12
N LYS A 76 -0.90 -14.14 -12.39
CA LYS A 76 0.43 -14.80 -12.55
C LYS A 76 1.40 -14.03 -13.45
N GLY A 77 0.93 -13.41 -14.53
CA GLY A 77 1.77 -12.68 -15.47
C GLY A 77 2.44 -11.45 -14.84
N PHE A 78 1.72 -10.71 -14.00
CA PHE A 78 2.24 -9.56 -13.28
C PHE A 78 3.16 -9.99 -12.14
N LEU A 79 2.71 -10.91 -11.28
CA LEU A 79 3.50 -11.39 -10.14
C LEU A 79 4.79 -12.09 -10.57
N LYS A 80 4.81 -12.78 -11.72
CA LYS A 80 6.05 -13.35 -12.27
C LYS A 80 7.06 -12.28 -12.70
N LYS A 81 6.58 -11.11 -13.16
CA LYS A 81 7.44 -9.97 -13.53
C LYS A 81 7.85 -9.13 -12.32
N HIS A 82 7.08 -9.20 -11.24
CA HIS A 82 7.27 -8.41 -10.02
C HIS A 82 7.26 -9.33 -8.79
N PRO A 83 8.34 -10.09 -8.55
CA PRO A 83 8.39 -11.09 -7.46
C PRO A 83 8.33 -10.47 -6.05
N HIS A 84 8.61 -9.17 -5.93
CA HIS A 84 8.51 -8.39 -4.70
C HIS A 84 7.06 -7.99 -4.36
N VAL A 85 6.10 -8.23 -5.27
CA VAL A 85 4.68 -8.01 -5.01
C VAL A 85 4.02 -9.32 -4.61
N THR A 86 3.44 -9.36 -3.40
CA THR A 86 2.72 -10.52 -2.87
C THR A 86 1.26 -10.16 -2.60
N LEU A 87 0.40 -11.20 -2.53
CA LEU A 87 -1.01 -11.07 -2.20
C LEU A 87 -1.29 -11.85 -0.92
N ARG A 88 -1.98 -11.22 0.03
CA ARG A 88 -2.44 -11.87 1.25
C ARG A 88 -3.93 -11.68 1.41
N ASP A 89 -4.64 -12.78 1.65
CA ASP A 89 -6.00 -12.70 2.16
C ASP A 89 -5.94 -12.30 3.63
N TRP A 90 -6.79 -11.36 3.98
CA TRP A 90 -6.83 -10.74 5.30
C TRP A 90 -8.24 -10.62 5.85
N ASP A 91 -9.26 -10.94 5.04
CA ASP A 91 -10.67 -10.84 5.40
C ASP A 91 -11.44 -12.16 5.13
N GLY A 92 -10.72 -13.24 4.82
CA GLY A 92 -11.29 -14.59 4.69
C GLY A 92 -12.14 -14.80 3.43
N GLY A 93 -12.00 -13.95 2.41
CA GLY A 93 -12.70 -14.12 1.13
C GLY A 93 -14.16 -13.65 1.13
N ASP A 94 -14.46 -12.34 1.18
CA ASP A 94 -15.79 -11.69 1.03
C ASP A 94 -16.99 -12.36 1.77
N LEU A 95 -16.72 -13.27 2.70
CA LEU A 95 -17.72 -13.96 3.50
C LEU A 95 -18.14 -12.98 4.59
N LEU A 96 -19.30 -12.38 4.36
CA LEU A 96 -20.02 -11.44 5.21
C LEU A 96 -20.25 -11.90 6.67
N ASP A 97 -19.73 -13.06 7.07
CA ASP A 97 -19.86 -13.64 8.41
C ASP A 97 -18.51 -13.96 9.11
N ILE A 98 -17.36 -13.66 8.50
CA ILE A 98 -16.03 -14.03 9.05
C ILE A 98 -15.14 -12.81 9.34
N VAL A 99 -15.75 -11.70 9.75
CA VAL A 99 -15.02 -10.65 10.48
C VAL A 99 -14.60 -11.15 11.89
N GLY A 100 -14.98 -12.39 12.28
CA GLY A 100 -14.72 -12.99 13.58
C GLY A 100 -13.86 -14.26 13.61
N SER A 101 -13.30 -14.73 12.49
CA SER A 101 -12.26 -15.77 12.53
C SER A 101 -10.97 -15.16 12.02
N ASP A 102 -10.03 -14.92 12.93
CA ASP A 102 -8.68 -14.51 12.59
C ASP A 102 -8.13 -15.48 11.54
N PHE A 103 -8.09 -15.05 10.28
CA PHE A 103 -7.22 -15.69 9.31
C PHE A 103 -5.80 -15.33 9.75
N LEU A 104 -5.22 -16.18 10.60
CA LEU A 104 -3.97 -15.91 11.30
C LEU A 104 -2.80 -15.89 10.31
N GLY A 105 -1.93 -14.89 10.47
CA GLY A 105 -0.60 -14.86 9.83
C GLY A 105 -0.37 -13.64 8.95
N TRP A 106 -1.41 -13.08 8.31
CA TRP A 106 -1.23 -11.93 7.41
C TRP A 106 -0.63 -10.73 8.14
N GLN A 107 -0.90 -10.57 9.44
CA GLN A 107 -0.34 -9.49 10.24
C GLN A 107 1.19 -9.60 10.36
N GLU A 108 1.69 -10.82 10.58
CA GLU A 108 3.14 -11.06 10.62
C GLU A 108 3.78 -10.84 9.26
N ASP A 109 3.11 -11.27 8.19
CA ASP A 109 3.60 -11.13 6.83
C ASP A 109 3.61 -9.68 6.35
N ALA A 110 2.54 -8.95 6.64
CA ALA A 110 2.28 -7.64 6.04
C ALA A 110 2.66 -6.48 6.95
N LEU A 111 2.50 -6.59 8.28
CA LEU A 111 2.62 -5.44 9.19
C LEU A 111 3.92 -5.43 10.00
N LYS A 112 4.42 -6.59 10.41
CA LYS A 112 5.58 -6.71 11.31
C LYS A 112 6.79 -5.86 10.91
N ASN A 113 7.07 -5.82 9.61
CA ASN A 113 8.19 -5.08 9.04
C ASN A 113 7.74 -3.94 8.11
N ALA A 114 6.45 -3.60 8.06
CA ALA A 114 5.97 -2.55 7.16
C ALA A 114 6.57 -1.18 7.53
N ASP A 115 7.18 -0.52 6.56
CA ASP A 115 7.51 0.90 6.66
C ASP A 115 6.25 1.75 6.43
N VAL A 116 5.36 1.28 5.55
CA VAL A 116 4.16 2.01 5.13
C VAL A 116 2.94 1.09 5.09
N VAL A 117 1.81 1.56 5.62
CA VAL A 117 0.50 0.93 5.52
C VAL A 117 -0.45 1.87 4.79
N VAL A 118 -0.88 1.48 3.60
CA VAL A 118 -1.76 2.28 2.73
C VAL A 118 -3.20 1.81 2.84
N HIS A 119 -4.09 2.72 3.24
CA HIS A 119 -5.52 2.49 3.39
C HIS A 119 -6.26 3.03 2.17
N MET A 120 -6.46 2.17 1.17
CA MET A 120 -7.13 2.49 -0.09
C MET A 120 -8.39 1.63 -0.31
N CYS A 121 -8.98 1.10 0.76
CA CYS A 121 -10.18 0.28 0.69
C CYS A 121 -11.31 1.02 -0.06
N GLY A 122 -11.84 0.39 -1.11
CA GLY A 122 -13.00 0.89 -1.83
C GLY A 122 -14.31 0.66 -1.08
N GLY A 123 -15.41 1.22 -1.59
CA GLY A 123 -16.71 1.14 -0.94
C GLY A 123 -16.80 2.07 0.28
N TYR A 124 -17.93 2.75 0.44
CA TYR A 124 -18.17 3.67 1.57
C TYR A 124 -19.19 3.07 2.55
N THR A 125 -18.95 1.80 2.87
CA THR A 125 -19.77 0.96 3.75
C THR A 125 -19.12 0.83 5.12
N GLU A 126 -19.82 0.20 6.06
CA GLU A 126 -19.27 -0.12 7.39
C GLU A 126 -18.05 -1.05 7.32
N GLN A 127 -17.95 -1.89 6.28
CA GLN A 127 -16.76 -2.72 6.04
C GLN A 127 -15.48 -1.91 5.90
N ARG A 128 -15.56 -0.69 5.36
CA ARG A 128 -14.39 0.20 5.27
C ARG A 128 -13.92 0.64 6.66
N GLU A 129 -14.86 0.97 7.55
CA GLU A 129 -14.54 1.36 8.92
C GLU A 129 -13.90 0.20 9.67
N MET A 130 -14.48 -1.01 9.56
CA MET A 130 -13.94 -2.22 10.17
C MET A 130 -12.54 -2.57 9.63
N ALA A 131 -12.33 -2.46 8.31
CA ALA A 131 -11.01 -2.69 7.72
C ALA A 131 -9.97 -1.68 8.23
N THR A 132 -10.35 -0.41 8.37
CA THR A 132 -9.46 0.66 8.88
C THR A 132 -9.12 0.42 10.35
N GLU A 133 -10.12 0.14 11.19
CA GLU A 133 -9.93 -0.18 12.61
C GLU A 133 -8.99 -1.37 12.76
N ARG A 134 -9.22 -2.45 11.99
CA ARG A 134 -8.39 -3.65 12.06
C ARG A 134 -6.95 -3.37 11.68
N LEU A 135 -6.68 -2.64 10.59
CA LEU A 135 -5.30 -2.26 10.24
C LEU A 135 -4.62 -1.51 11.36
N ILE A 136 -5.31 -0.54 11.97
CA ILE A 136 -4.74 0.26 13.06
C ILE A 136 -4.49 -0.62 14.29
N ARG A 137 -5.48 -1.40 14.71
CA ARG A 137 -5.39 -2.28 15.88
C ARG A 137 -4.27 -3.29 15.75
N GLU A 138 -4.15 -3.95 14.59
CA GLU A 138 -3.10 -4.93 14.34
C GLU A 138 -1.73 -4.25 14.18
N SER A 139 -1.63 -3.10 13.50
CA SER A 139 -0.37 -2.33 13.45
C SER A 139 0.11 -1.95 14.85
N PHE A 140 -0.78 -1.61 15.79
CA PHE A 140 -0.35 -1.35 17.16
C PHE A 140 0.33 -2.54 17.84
N GLN A 141 -0.07 -3.76 17.48
CA GLN A 141 0.49 -4.97 18.04
C GLN A 141 1.80 -5.37 17.34
N PHE A 142 1.84 -5.28 16.01
CA PHE A 142 2.93 -5.82 15.21
C PHE A 142 4.00 -4.78 14.85
N ASN A 143 3.60 -3.54 14.58
CA ASN A 143 4.53 -2.46 14.21
C ASN A 143 3.90 -1.05 14.38
N LYS A 144 4.13 -0.44 15.54
CA LYS A 144 3.68 0.93 15.84
C LYS A 144 4.42 2.02 15.06
N GLY A 145 5.56 1.69 14.45
CA GLY A 145 6.43 2.64 13.76
C GLY A 145 5.99 2.95 12.33
N ALA A 146 5.22 2.05 11.72
CA ALA A 146 4.78 2.17 10.33
C ALA A 146 4.04 3.49 10.06
N VAL A 147 4.26 4.06 8.87
CA VAL A 147 3.54 5.25 8.41
C VAL A 147 2.21 4.84 7.80
N HIS A 148 1.10 5.30 8.38
CA HIS A 148 -0.24 5.02 7.87
C HIS A 148 -0.70 6.12 6.90
N ILE A 149 -0.98 5.76 5.64
CA ILE A 149 -1.47 6.68 4.62
C ILE A 149 -2.94 6.35 4.32
N ALA A 150 -3.85 7.23 4.73
CA ALA A 150 -5.27 7.14 4.38
C ALA A 150 -5.56 7.86 3.07
N ILE A 151 -6.15 7.16 2.10
CA ILE A 151 -6.48 7.70 0.77
C ILE A 151 -7.98 7.73 0.60
N ASN A 152 -8.52 8.93 0.35
CA ASN A 152 -9.94 9.17 0.21
C ASN A 152 -10.22 10.13 -0.95
N PRO A 153 -11.42 10.07 -1.55
CA PRO A 153 -11.84 11.09 -2.52
C PRO A 153 -12.05 12.45 -1.82
N ILE A 154 -11.90 13.53 -2.59
CA ILE A 154 -12.44 14.84 -2.21
C ILE A 154 -13.97 14.77 -2.03
N GLU A 155 -14.52 15.60 -1.16
CA GLU A 155 -15.93 15.49 -0.75
C GLU A 155 -16.90 15.76 -1.90
N GLU A 156 -16.51 16.68 -2.80
CA GLU A 156 -17.27 17.12 -3.96
C GLU A 156 -17.54 15.95 -4.93
N GLU A 157 -16.66 14.95 -4.97
CA GLU A 157 -16.76 13.83 -5.90
C GLU A 157 -17.54 12.63 -5.35
N ILE A 158 -17.71 12.54 -4.03
CA ILE A 158 -18.44 11.43 -3.36
C ILE A 158 -19.83 11.17 -3.99
N PRO A 159 -20.67 12.19 -4.27
CA PRO A 159 -21.99 11.97 -4.87
C PRO A 159 -21.94 11.30 -6.25
N TYR A 160 -20.86 11.50 -7.01
CA TYR A 160 -20.73 11.01 -8.39
C TYR A 160 -20.14 9.60 -8.43
N ILE A 161 -19.15 9.32 -7.58
CA ILE A 161 -18.48 8.01 -7.54
C ILE A 161 -19.25 6.99 -6.70
N SER A 162 -20.09 7.45 -5.77
CA SER A 162 -20.96 6.58 -4.98
C SER A 162 -22.27 7.30 -4.63
N PRO A 163 -23.24 7.30 -5.56
CA PRO A 163 -24.53 7.94 -5.34
C PRO A 163 -25.30 7.41 -4.12
N GLY A 164 -26.11 8.28 -3.51
CA GLY A 164 -26.96 7.95 -2.35
C GLY A 164 -26.24 8.00 -1.00
N MET A 165 -26.98 8.31 0.08
CA MET A 165 -26.48 8.39 1.46
C MET A 165 -25.16 9.19 1.62
N VAL A 166 -24.97 10.25 0.84
CA VAL A 166 -23.69 11.01 0.78
C VAL A 166 -23.23 11.43 2.16
N THR A 167 -24.11 12.02 2.98
CA THR A 167 -23.77 12.45 4.35
C THR A 167 -23.23 11.31 5.21
N VAL A 168 -23.80 10.10 5.09
CA VAL A 168 -23.30 8.93 5.83
C VAL A 168 -21.92 8.56 5.31
N LYS A 169 -21.75 8.49 3.99
CA LYS A 169 -20.47 8.14 3.36
C LYS A 169 -19.35 9.11 3.72
N THR A 170 -19.61 10.41 3.68
CA THR A 170 -18.66 11.45 4.11
C THR A 170 -18.28 11.28 5.58
N LYS A 171 -19.25 11.03 6.47
CA LYS A 171 -18.97 10.73 7.89
C LYS A 171 -18.10 9.49 8.07
N ARG A 172 -18.35 8.42 7.30
CA ARG A 172 -17.54 7.20 7.36
C ARG A 172 -16.11 7.44 6.92
N ILE A 173 -15.93 8.17 5.82
CA ILE A 173 -14.62 8.55 5.31
C ILE A 173 -13.87 9.35 6.38
N GLN A 174 -14.52 10.39 6.94
CA GLN A 174 -13.94 11.22 7.98
C GLN A 174 -13.54 10.38 9.20
N LYS A 175 -14.41 9.48 9.66
CA LYS A 175 -14.12 8.56 10.76
C LYS A 175 -12.89 7.69 10.48
N CYS A 176 -12.70 7.21 9.25
CA CYS A 176 -11.50 6.43 8.89
C CYS A 176 -10.23 7.28 8.98
N GLU A 177 -10.28 8.54 8.54
CA GLU A 177 -9.15 9.46 8.63
C GLU A 177 -8.82 9.84 10.06
N ASP A 178 -9.85 10.10 10.87
CA ASP A 178 -9.69 10.42 12.29
C ASP A 178 -9.11 9.22 13.03
N MET A 179 -9.59 7.99 12.76
CA MET A 179 -8.98 6.78 13.31
C MET A 179 -7.49 6.70 12.98
N VAL A 180 -7.08 6.93 11.72
CA VAL A 180 -5.66 6.89 11.35
C VAL A 180 -4.87 8.02 12.04
N ARG A 181 -5.39 9.25 12.03
CA ARG A 181 -4.70 10.43 12.57
C ARG A 181 -4.54 10.38 14.09
N GLU A 182 -5.56 9.95 14.80
CA GLU A 182 -5.59 9.95 16.26
C GLU A 182 -4.83 8.76 16.86
N ASN A 183 -4.69 7.66 16.12
CA ASN A 183 -4.11 6.43 16.63
C ASN A 183 -2.70 6.15 16.09
N CYS A 184 -2.33 6.63 14.91
CA CYS A 184 -1.02 6.31 14.32
C CYS A 184 -0.05 7.48 14.53
N SER A 185 1.07 7.23 15.21
CA SER A 185 2.10 8.25 15.48
C SER A 185 2.65 8.88 14.20
N ASN A 186 2.75 8.08 13.14
CA ASN A 186 3.11 8.53 11.80
C ASN A 186 1.92 8.32 10.87
N SER A 187 1.25 9.41 10.48
CA SER A 187 0.11 9.33 9.58
C SER A 187 0.09 10.43 8.52
N ARG A 188 -0.53 10.11 7.38
CA ARG A 188 -0.87 11.04 6.30
C ARG A 188 -2.29 10.75 5.84
N CYS A 189 -3.09 11.79 5.61
CA CYS A 189 -4.42 11.66 5.01
C CYS A 189 -4.42 12.45 3.70
N LEU A 190 -4.76 11.77 2.60
CA LEU A 190 -4.80 12.34 1.26
C LEU A 190 -6.24 12.36 0.77
N ARG A 191 -6.69 13.55 0.34
CA ARG A 191 -7.99 13.78 -0.30
C ARG A 191 -7.75 14.09 -1.77
N LEU A 192 -8.05 13.13 -2.63
CA LEU A 192 -7.66 13.14 -4.05
C LEU A 192 -8.87 13.18 -4.97
N GLU A 193 -8.71 13.75 -6.15
CA GLU A 193 -9.72 13.71 -7.22
C GLU A 193 -9.78 12.27 -7.81
N ALA A 194 -10.88 11.57 -7.59
CA ALA A 194 -11.12 10.21 -8.05
C ALA A 194 -11.28 10.11 -9.58
N PHE A 195 -11.62 11.22 -10.26
CA PHE A 195 -11.66 11.29 -11.72
C PHE A 195 -10.28 11.56 -12.36
N LYS A 196 -9.29 12.01 -11.58
CA LYS A 196 -7.90 12.26 -12.03
C LYS A 196 -6.96 11.18 -11.50
N ARG A 197 -7.17 9.95 -11.97
CA ARG A 197 -6.57 8.75 -11.35
C ARG A 197 -5.06 8.70 -11.48
N GLU A 198 -4.52 9.19 -12.59
CA GLU A 198 -3.10 9.27 -12.86
C GLU A 198 -2.42 10.26 -11.92
N GLU A 199 -2.99 11.46 -11.76
CA GLU A 199 -2.51 12.49 -10.83
C GLU A 199 -2.62 12.02 -9.39
N ALA A 200 -3.75 11.42 -9.01
CA ALA A 200 -3.93 10.82 -7.69
C ALA A 200 -2.88 9.73 -7.41
N CYS A 201 -2.61 8.88 -8.40
CA CYS A 201 -1.58 7.84 -8.31
C CYS A 201 -0.17 8.43 -8.13
N GLU A 202 0.17 9.49 -8.87
CA GLU A 202 1.44 10.20 -8.71
C GLU A 202 1.58 10.84 -7.32
N GLU A 203 0.51 11.41 -6.77
CA GLU A 203 0.52 12.00 -5.44
C GLU A 203 0.72 10.95 -4.34
N ILE A 204 0.04 9.79 -4.46
CA ILE A 204 0.25 8.65 -3.56
C ILE A 204 1.69 8.15 -3.65
N PHE A 205 2.20 7.96 -4.86
CA PHE A 205 3.56 7.49 -5.10
C PHE A 205 4.60 8.46 -4.51
N LYS A 206 4.48 9.77 -4.77
CA LYS A 206 5.36 10.79 -4.20
C LYS A 206 5.32 10.82 -2.67
N THR A 207 4.12 10.64 -2.09
CA THR A 207 3.97 10.57 -0.65
C THR A 207 4.74 9.38 -0.08
N ILE A 208 4.66 8.20 -0.71
CA ILE A 208 5.43 7.01 -0.32
C ILE A 208 6.94 7.27 -0.48
N GLN A 209 7.37 7.81 -1.63
CA GLN A 209 8.79 8.11 -1.89
C GLN A 209 9.38 9.13 -0.92
N SER A 210 8.58 10.05 -0.37
CA SER A 210 9.06 11.03 0.60
C SER A 210 9.41 10.43 1.97
N LEU A 211 9.14 9.13 2.17
CA LEU A 211 9.46 8.38 3.39
C LEU A 211 10.80 7.65 3.29
N VAL A 212 11.42 7.65 2.11
CA VAL A 212 12.74 7.12 1.82
C VAL A 212 13.79 8.21 2.07
#